data_AF-A0A815TNL5-F1
#
_entry.id   AF-A0A815TNL5-F1
#
_cell.length_a   1.000
_cell.length_b   1.000
_cell.length_c   1.000
_cell.angle_alpha   90.00
_cell.angle_beta   90.00
_cell.angle_gamma   90.00
#
_symmetry.space_group_name_H-M   'P 1'
#
loop_
_entity.id
_entity.type
_entity.pdbx_description
1 polymer ?
#
loop_
_entity_poly.entity_id
_entity_poly.type
_entity_poly.pdbx_seq_one_letter_code
_entity_poly.pdbx_strand_id
1 'polypeptide(L)'
;FMSYEADNPVIREEFLGFTPITDLSGRGIAETVIQLIREHGLDVHKLRGQGFDGAGAMSGKFNGVQKHIRDLVPSALYVHCSNHTLNLAIGDACVLKTIRSFFGMLKCVINFINSSPKRTTIFKNAIEATVCITKKRKLITLCDTRWVERHSSVLVFEELYPAILVVLDYFVEIDHYNKFYLLLNFAVQK
;
A
#
# COMPACT_ATOMS: atom_id res chain seq x y z
N PHE A 1 19.33 -7.26 16.52
CA PHE A 1 20.09 -8.35 17.17
C PHE A 1 20.09 -8.14 18.68
N MET A 2 20.49 -9.15 19.46
CA MET A 2 20.63 -9.01 20.92
C MET A 2 22.08 -8.62 21.23
N SER A 3 22.27 -7.47 21.85
CA SER A 3 23.56 -7.04 22.41
C SER A 3 23.54 -7.21 23.92
N TYR A 4 24.69 -7.03 24.57
CA TYR A 4 24.80 -7.01 26.02
C TYR A 4 25.36 -5.66 26.47
N GLU A 5 24.69 -5.02 27.42
CA GLU A 5 25.14 -3.80 28.08
C GLU A 5 25.24 -4.08 29.59
N ALA A 6 26.45 -4.04 30.14
CA ALA A 6 26.73 -4.45 31.53
C ALA A 6 26.08 -5.81 31.87
N ASP A 7 26.33 -6.82 31.03
CA ASP A 7 25.78 -8.19 31.13
C ASP A 7 24.26 -8.34 31.00
N ASN A 8 23.52 -7.25 30.78
CA ASN A 8 22.09 -7.30 30.53
C ASN A 8 21.79 -7.43 29.02
N PRO A 9 20.91 -8.35 28.61
CA PRO A 9 20.50 -8.46 27.22
C PRO A 9 19.68 -7.24 26.81
N VAL A 10 20.09 -6.58 25.73
CA VAL A 10 19.37 -5.46 25.14
C VAL A 10 18.97 -5.84 23.72
N ILE A 11 17.67 -5.66 23.41
CA ILE A 11 17.15 -5.85 22.05
C ILE A 11 17.44 -4.59 21.26
N ARG A 12 18.13 -4.75 20.13
CA ARG A 12 18.39 -3.67 19.18
C ARG A 12 17.84 -4.01 17.81
N GLU A 13 17.31 -3.01 17.13
CA GLU A 13 16.93 -3.07 15.72
C GLU A 13 17.86 -2.17 14.94
N GLU A 14 18.59 -2.73 13.97
CA GLU A 14 19.54 -1.99 13.14
C GLU A 14 19.37 -2.42 11.68
N PHE A 15 19.38 -1.43 10.80
CA PHE A 15 19.31 -1.64 9.36
C PHE A 15 20.70 -1.96 8.80
N LEU A 16 20.84 -3.09 8.11
CA LEU A 16 22.12 -3.49 7.53
C LEU A 16 22.39 -2.81 6.18
N GLY A 17 21.39 -2.72 5.31
CA GLY A 17 21.58 -2.12 4.00
C GLY A 17 20.63 -2.61 2.94
N PHE A 18 20.84 -2.11 1.71
CA PHE A 18 20.25 -2.64 0.50
C PHE A 18 21.30 -3.40 -0.29
N THR A 19 20.91 -4.54 -0.87
CA THR A 19 21.78 -5.34 -1.72
C THR A 19 21.03 -5.72 -3.00
N PRO A 20 21.68 -5.64 -4.18
CA PRO A 20 21.06 -6.07 -5.42
C PRO A 20 20.91 -7.59 -5.43
N ILE A 21 19.74 -8.07 -5.87
CA ILE A 21 19.46 -9.49 -6.05
C ILE A 21 19.32 -9.75 -7.55
N THR A 22 20.17 -10.64 -8.08
CA THR A 22 20.14 -11.05 -9.49
C THR A 22 19.38 -12.36 -9.70
N ASP A 23 19.46 -13.29 -8.74
CA ASP A 23 18.68 -14.53 -8.72
C ASP A 23 17.52 -14.41 -7.72
N LEU A 24 16.29 -14.39 -8.26
CA LEU A 24 15.05 -14.29 -7.49
C LEU A 24 14.54 -15.66 -6.98
N SER A 25 15.28 -16.74 -7.20
CA SER A 25 15.00 -18.03 -6.57
C SER A 25 15.18 -17.93 -5.05
N GLY A 26 14.47 -18.78 -4.29
CA GLY A 26 14.64 -18.80 -2.83
C GLY A 26 16.07 -19.15 -2.40
N ARG A 27 16.82 -19.88 -3.24
CA ARG A 27 18.24 -20.16 -3.03
C ARG A 27 19.10 -18.90 -3.23
N GLY A 28 18.95 -18.23 -4.36
CA GLY A 28 19.71 -17.02 -4.69
C GLY A 28 19.52 -15.93 -3.63
N ILE A 29 18.27 -15.68 -3.24
CA ILE A 29 17.95 -14.72 -2.18
C ILE A 29 18.59 -15.13 -0.84
N ALA A 30 18.52 -16.41 -0.46
CA ALA A 30 19.14 -16.89 0.79
C ALA A 30 20.66 -16.71 0.79
N GLU A 31 21.33 -17.06 -0.31
CA GLU A 31 22.78 -16.89 -0.46
C GLU A 31 23.15 -15.40 -0.36
N THR A 32 22.40 -14.50 -0.99
CA THR A 32 22.60 -13.05 -0.87
C THR A 32 22.41 -12.54 0.56
N VAL A 33 21.37 -13.00 1.27
CA VAL A 33 21.13 -12.61 2.68
C VAL A 33 22.28 -13.08 3.58
N ILE A 34 22.72 -14.33 3.43
CA ILE A 34 23.82 -14.90 4.20
C ILE A 34 25.12 -14.12 3.94
N GLN A 35 25.38 -13.79 2.68
CA GLN A 35 26.55 -13.02 2.28
C GLN A 35 26.53 -11.62 2.88
N LEU A 36 25.39 -10.92 2.82
CA LEU A 36 25.22 -9.60 3.44
C LEU A 36 25.50 -9.64 4.95
N ILE A 37 25.01 -10.65 5.67
CA ILE A 37 25.27 -10.83 7.10
C ILE A 37 26.78 -10.97 7.37
N ARG A 38 27.48 -11.78 6.56
CA ARG A 38 28.94 -11.99 6.69
C ARG A 38 29.74 -10.73 6.40
N GLU A 39 29.35 -9.97 5.39
CA GLU A 39 30.00 -8.70 5.01
C GLU A 39 29.94 -7.67 6.13
N HIS A 40 28.89 -7.71 6.96
CA HIS A 40 28.75 -6.87 8.15
C HIS A 40 29.47 -7.44 9.38
N GLY A 41 30.30 -8.49 9.22
CA GLY A 41 31.05 -9.11 10.31
C GLY A 41 30.19 -9.91 11.29
N LEU A 42 28.94 -10.21 10.95
CA LEU A 42 28.03 -10.97 11.80
C LEU A 42 28.17 -12.46 11.55
N ASP A 43 28.19 -13.23 12.64
CA ASP A 43 28.22 -14.69 12.57
C ASP A 43 26.84 -15.25 12.23
N VAL A 44 26.71 -15.81 11.03
CA VAL A 44 25.48 -16.43 10.52
C VAL A 44 24.99 -17.55 11.43
N HIS A 45 25.88 -18.30 12.10
CA HIS A 45 25.48 -19.39 12.99
C HIS A 45 24.81 -18.91 14.29
N LYS A 46 24.88 -17.60 14.58
CA LYS A 46 24.14 -16.97 15.68
C LYS A 46 22.73 -16.51 15.27
N LEU A 47 22.32 -16.74 14.03
CA LEU A 47 20.95 -16.45 13.59
C LEU A 47 19.94 -17.33 14.35
N ARG A 48 18.99 -16.70 15.03
CA ARG A 48 17.95 -17.38 15.83
C ARG A 48 16.54 -17.25 15.26
N GLY A 49 16.36 -16.38 14.27
CA GLY A 49 15.08 -16.18 13.63
C GLY A 49 15.24 -15.52 12.28
N GLN A 50 14.24 -15.72 11.44
CA GLN A 50 14.12 -15.11 10.12
C GLN A 50 12.65 -14.79 9.87
N GLY A 51 12.37 -13.55 9.47
CA GLY A 51 11.03 -13.09 9.19
C GLY A 51 10.91 -12.69 7.72
N PHE A 52 10.10 -13.43 6.95
CA PHE A 52 9.85 -13.10 5.54
C PHE A 52 8.35 -13.16 5.21
N ASP A 53 7.98 -12.58 4.07
CA ASP A 53 6.61 -12.68 3.57
C ASP A 53 6.23 -14.12 3.15
N GLY A 54 4.97 -14.29 2.77
CA GLY A 54 4.40 -15.56 2.38
C GLY A 54 4.69 -15.99 0.96
N ALA A 55 5.43 -15.19 0.16
CA ALA A 55 5.69 -15.53 -1.23
C ALA A 55 6.45 -16.86 -1.34
N GLY A 56 6.16 -17.65 -2.38
CA GLY A 56 6.71 -19.01 -2.51
C GLY A 56 8.25 -19.06 -2.49
N ALA A 57 8.92 -18.05 -3.05
CA ALA A 57 10.38 -17.92 -3.01
C ALA A 57 10.91 -17.67 -1.58
N MET A 58 10.13 -17.07 -0.70
CA MET A 58 10.51 -16.76 0.68
C MET A 58 10.09 -17.87 1.65
N SER A 59 8.80 -18.21 1.65
CA SER A 59 8.15 -19.11 2.60
C SER A 59 8.21 -20.60 2.21
N GLY A 60 8.62 -20.90 0.97
CA GLY A 60 8.56 -22.23 0.37
C GLY A 60 9.21 -23.32 1.24
N LYS A 61 8.47 -24.40 1.48
CA LYS A 61 8.90 -25.54 2.33
C LYS A 61 10.16 -26.25 1.81
N PHE A 62 10.35 -26.27 0.49
CA PHE A 62 11.41 -27.05 -0.16
C PHE A 62 12.52 -26.19 -0.75
N ASN A 63 12.15 -25.06 -1.38
CA ASN A 63 13.08 -24.19 -2.12
C ASN A 63 12.91 -22.71 -1.74
N GLY A 64 12.30 -22.42 -0.59
CA GLY A 64 12.17 -21.06 -0.09
C GLY A 64 13.42 -20.60 0.65
N VAL A 65 13.62 -19.29 0.76
CA VAL A 65 14.67 -18.68 1.59
C VAL A 65 14.66 -19.30 2.99
N GLN A 66 13.46 -19.47 3.56
CA GLN A 66 13.30 -20.03 4.89
C GLN A 66 13.88 -21.43 5.03
N LYS A 67 13.75 -22.27 4.01
CA LYS A 67 14.30 -23.62 3.99
C LYS A 67 15.82 -23.58 3.90
N HIS A 68 16.39 -22.81 2.97
CA HIS A 68 17.84 -22.74 2.78
C HIS A 68 18.57 -22.19 4.00
N ILE A 69 18.04 -21.13 4.64
CA ILE A 69 18.64 -20.60 5.87
C ILE A 69 18.49 -21.59 7.03
N ARG A 70 17.36 -22.32 7.14
CA ARG A 70 17.20 -23.35 8.19
C ARG A 70 18.10 -24.55 8.00
N ASP A 71 18.44 -24.92 6.77
CA ASP A 71 19.39 -26.00 6.49
C ASP A 71 20.80 -25.64 6.95
N LEU A 72 21.19 -24.37 6.79
CA LEU A 72 22.47 -23.87 7.29
C LEU A 72 22.46 -23.64 8.81
N VAL A 73 21.35 -23.10 9.33
CA VAL A 73 21.19 -22.73 10.73
C VAL A 73 19.84 -23.25 11.25
N PRO A 74 19.79 -24.50 11.75
CA PRO A 74 18.54 -25.12 12.20
C PRO A 74 17.80 -24.34 13.30
N SER A 75 18.50 -23.51 14.08
CA SER A 75 17.90 -22.65 15.10
C SER A 75 17.26 -21.38 14.56
N ALA A 76 17.44 -21.02 13.28
CA ALA A 76 16.89 -19.81 12.69
C ALA A 76 15.42 -20.02 12.30
N LEU A 77 14.52 -19.92 13.28
CA LEU A 77 13.10 -20.20 13.09
C LEU A 77 12.47 -19.20 12.11
N TYR A 78 11.67 -19.73 11.18
CA TYR A 78 10.89 -18.91 10.26
C TYR A 78 9.63 -18.38 10.92
N VAL A 79 9.43 -17.07 10.79
CA VAL A 79 8.21 -16.38 11.18
C VAL A 79 7.58 -15.76 9.94
N HIS A 80 6.33 -16.15 9.68
CA HIS A 80 5.56 -15.58 8.58
C HIS A 80 5.16 -14.13 8.90
N CYS A 81 5.35 -13.23 7.94
CA CYS A 81 5.05 -11.82 8.11
C CYS A 81 3.55 -11.58 8.45
N SER A 82 3.28 -11.03 9.64
CA SER A 82 1.93 -10.66 10.06
C SER A 82 1.28 -9.63 9.13
N ASN A 83 2.05 -8.68 8.61
CA ASN A 83 1.54 -7.69 7.64
C ASN A 83 1.09 -8.35 6.34
N HIS A 84 1.81 -9.37 5.85
CA HIS A 84 1.40 -10.12 4.67
C HIS A 84 0.13 -10.92 4.94
N THR A 85 0.06 -11.60 6.09
CA THR A 85 -1.14 -12.35 6.51
C THR A 85 -2.37 -11.45 6.60
N LEU A 86 -2.23 -10.27 7.21
CA LEU A 86 -3.30 -9.28 7.28
C LEU A 86 -3.70 -8.77 5.89
N ASN A 87 -2.74 -8.52 5.01
CA ASN A 87 -3.02 -8.10 3.64
C ASN A 87 -3.85 -9.14 2.88
N LEU A 88 -3.55 -10.43 3.05
CA LEU A 88 -4.30 -11.53 2.45
C LEU A 88 -5.73 -11.59 3.01
N ALA A 89 -5.90 -11.55 4.33
CA ALA A 89 -7.22 -11.57 4.96
C ALA A 89 -8.11 -10.41 4.50
N ILE A 90 -7.54 -9.21 4.39
CA ILE A 90 -8.25 -8.03 3.85
C ILE A 90 -8.56 -8.23 2.36
N GLY A 91 -7.62 -8.75 1.59
CA GLY A 91 -7.81 -9.08 0.17
C GLY A 91 -9.00 -10.03 -0.06
N ASP A 92 -9.08 -11.08 0.74
CA ASP A 92 -10.17 -12.06 0.70
C ASP A 92 -11.51 -11.43 1.08
N ALA A 93 -11.54 -10.59 2.12
CA ALA A 93 -12.75 -9.86 2.49
C ALA A 93 -13.24 -8.94 1.36
N CYS A 94 -12.34 -8.31 0.60
CA CYS A 94 -12.68 -7.44 -0.53
C CYS A 94 -13.37 -8.15 -1.70
N VAL A 95 -13.42 -9.49 -1.73
CA VAL A 95 -14.17 -10.26 -2.74
C VAL A 95 -15.68 -10.09 -2.55
N LEU A 96 -16.15 -9.79 -1.34
CA LEU A 96 -17.56 -9.55 -1.05
C LEU A 96 -18.13 -8.42 -1.92
N LYS A 97 -19.28 -8.67 -2.56
CA LYS A 97 -19.88 -7.76 -3.55
C LYS A 97 -20.01 -6.33 -3.01
N THR A 98 -20.51 -6.18 -1.78
CA THR A 98 -20.70 -4.86 -1.16
C THR A 98 -19.39 -4.10 -1.00
N ILE A 99 -18.33 -4.78 -0.54
CA ILE A 99 -17.01 -4.19 -0.35
C ILE A 99 -16.38 -3.85 -1.71
N ARG A 100 -16.48 -4.75 -2.69
CA ARG A 100 -16.02 -4.51 -4.06
C ARG A 100 -16.73 -3.32 -4.70
N SER A 101 -18.05 -3.21 -4.54
CA SER A 101 -18.83 -2.08 -5.05
C SER A 101 -18.43 -0.76 -4.40
N PHE A 102 -18.20 -0.76 -3.08
CA PHE A 102 -17.70 0.41 -2.35
C PHE A 102 -16.35 0.88 -2.90
N PHE A 103 -15.36 -0.02 -3.01
CA PHE A 103 -14.05 0.35 -3.56
C PHE A 103 -14.10 0.73 -5.04
N GLY A 104 -15.01 0.14 -5.82
CA GLY A 104 -15.27 0.53 -7.21
C GLY A 104 -15.76 1.96 -7.32
N MET A 105 -16.76 2.35 -6.51
CA MET A 105 -17.27 3.72 -6.44
C MET A 105 -16.15 4.69 -6.01
N LEU A 106 -15.42 4.36 -4.96
CA LEU A 106 -14.33 5.17 -4.44
C LEU A 106 -13.27 5.42 -5.54
N LYS A 107 -12.87 4.36 -6.26
CA LYS A 107 -11.94 4.44 -7.40
C LYS A 107 -12.47 5.35 -8.51
N CYS A 108 -13.75 5.26 -8.85
CA CYS A 108 -14.38 6.11 -9.87
C CYS A 108 -14.29 7.59 -9.51
N VAL A 109 -14.64 7.96 -8.26
CA VAL A 109 -14.60 9.35 -7.79
C VAL A 109 -13.15 9.88 -7.77
N ILE A 110 -12.22 9.09 -7.23
CA ILE A 110 -10.80 9.46 -7.20
C ILE A 110 -10.28 9.69 -8.62
N ASN A 111 -10.53 8.75 -9.53
CA ASN A 111 -10.07 8.87 -10.92
C ASN A 111 -10.72 10.05 -11.62
N PHE A 112 -12.01 10.32 -11.38
CA PHE A 112 -12.69 11.48 -11.92
C PHE A 112 -11.95 12.76 -11.49
N ILE A 113 -11.71 12.98 -10.20
CA ILE A 113 -11.05 14.21 -9.72
C ILE A 113 -9.58 14.30 -10.20
N ASN A 114 -8.82 13.20 -10.08
CA ASN A 114 -7.37 13.21 -10.33
C ASN A 114 -6.99 13.19 -11.82
N SER A 115 -7.87 12.76 -12.72
CA SER A 115 -7.57 12.66 -14.15
C SER A 115 -7.58 14.00 -14.90
N SER A 116 -7.92 15.11 -14.25
CA SER A 116 -7.85 16.45 -14.86
C SER A 116 -7.22 17.46 -13.90
N PRO A 117 -6.19 18.21 -14.34
CA PRO A 117 -5.64 19.32 -13.56
C PRO A 117 -6.70 20.34 -13.15
N LYS A 118 -7.66 20.63 -14.04
CA LYS A 118 -8.78 21.55 -13.77
C LYS A 118 -9.63 21.06 -12.60
N ARG A 119 -10.04 19.78 -12.63
CA ARG A 119 -10.83 19.16 -11.55
C ARG A 119 -10.04 19.12 -10.24
N THR A 120 -8.75 18.81 -10.30
CA THR A 120 -7.87 18.81 -9.14
C THR A 120 -7.75 20.19 -8.50
N THR A 121 -7.62 21.26 -9.30
CA THR A 121 -7.59 22.64 -8.78
C THR A 121 -8.92 23.03 -8.12
N ILE A 122 -10.05 22.73 -8.76
CA ILE A 122 -11.38 22.98 -8.18
C ILE A 122 -11.53 22.24 -6.85
N PHE A 123 -11.07 20.99 -6.79
CA PHE A 123 -11.12 20.20 -5.57
C PHE A 123 -10.26 20.78 -4.44
N LYS A 124 -9.05 21.28 -4.73
CA LYS A 124 -8.23 21.96 -3.70
C LYS A 124 -8.94 23.17 -3.11
N ASN A 125 -9.57 23.99 -3.95
CA ASN A 125 -10.34 25.14 -3.48
C ASN A 125 -11.55 24.70 -2.63
N ALA A 126 -12.23 23.62 -3.05
CA ALA A 126 -13.33 23.05 -2.27
C ALA A 126 -12.87 22.53 -0.90
N ILE A 127 -11.67 21.92 -0.80
CA ILE A 127 -11.09 21.52 0.49
C ILE A 127 -10.90 22.73 1.39
N GLU A 128 -10.30 23.81 0.87
CA GLU A 128 -10.06 25.04 1.65
C GLU A 128 -11.37 25.68 2.15
N ALA A 129 -12.44 25.58 1.35
CA ALA A 129 -13.75 26.11 1.70
C ALA A 129 -14.57 25.23 2.67
N THR A 130 -14.34 23.92 2.68
CA THR A 130 -15.20 22.96 3.41
C THR A 130 -14.52 22.27 4.60
N VAL A 131 -13.19 22.12 4.56
CA VAL A 131 -12.42 21.37 5.57
C VAL A 131 -11.26 22.23 6.07
N CYS A 132 -11.55 23.14 7.01
CA CYS A 132 -10.63 24.21 7.42
C CYS A 132 -9.36 23.73 8.16
N ILE A 133 -9.36 22.52 8.73
CA ILE A 133 -8.30 22.02 9.64
C ILE A 133 -7.40 20.97 8.98
N THR A 134 -7.80 20.41 7.83
CA THR A 134 -7.03 19.32 7.22
C THR A 134 -5.70 19.82 6.63
N LYS A 135 -4.67 18.96 6.68
CA LYS A 135 -3.42 19.11 5.91
C LYS A 135 -3.46 18.35 4.58
N LYS A 136 -4.49 17.53 4.34
CA LYS A 136 -4.66 16.76 3.11
C LYS A 136 -5.09 17.70 1.98
N ARG A 137 -4.55 17.50 0.79
CA ARG A 137 -4.79 18.37 -0.39
C ARG A 137 -5.10 17.59 -1.66
N LYS A 138 -5.19 16.26 -1.57
CA LYS A 138 -5.46 15.37 -2.70
C LYS A 138 -6.03 14.04 -2.19
N LEU A 139 -6.82 13.41 -3.04
CA LEU A 139 -7.22 12.01 -2.83
C LEU A 139 -6.05 11.09 -3.14
N ILE A 140 -5.93 10.02 -2.36
CA ILE A 140 -4.88 9.00 -2.52
C ILE A 140 -5.44 7.86 -3.36
N THR A 141 -4.79 7.54 -4.47
CA THR A 141 -5.16 6.41 -5.32
C THR A 141 -5.12 5.09 -4.54
N LEU A 142 -6.12 4.25 -4.73
CA LEU A 142 -6.14 2.90 -4.17
C LEU A 142 -5.03 2.04 -4.76
N CYS A 143 -4.26 1.36 -3.90
CA CYS A 143 -3.32 0.33 -4.32
C CYS A 143 -3.93 -1.05 -4.06
N ASP A 144 -4.11 -1.84 -5.12
CA ASP A 144 -4.83 -3.10 -4.98
C ASP A 144 -4.05 -4.20 -4.24
N THR A 145 -2.74 -4.06 -4.14
CA THR A 145 -1.86 -5.07 -3.54
C THR A 145 -1.41 -4.72 -2.12
N ARG A 146 -1.63 -3.48 -1.65
CA ARG A 146 -1.17 -3.00 -0.34
C ARG A 146 -2.32 -2.43 0.50
N TRP A 147 -2.74 -3.17 1.52
CA TRP A 147 -3.84 -2.78 2.40
C TRP A 147 -3.63 -1.43 3.09
N VAL A 148 -2.38 -1.09 3.48
CA VAL A 148 -2.07 0.18 4.15
C VAL A 148 -2.42 1.38 3.26
N GLU A 149 -2.14 1.27 1.97
CA GLU A 149 -2.46 2.32 0.99
C GLU A 149 -3.98 2.38 0.72
N ARG A 150 -4.68 1.22 0.70
CA ARG A 150 -6.16 1.19 0.66
C ARG A 150 -6.78 1.87 1.87
N HIS A 151 -6.33 1.53 3.06
CA HIS A 151 -6.79 2.10 4.32
C HIS A 151 -6.58 3.63 4.35
N SER A 152 -5.38 4.08 3.99
CA SER A 152 -5.05 5.50 3.89
C SER A 152 -5.92 6.24 2.88
N SER A 153 -6.24 5.60 1.75
CA SER A 153 -7.15 6.14 0.73
C SER A 153 -8.56 6.32 1.28
N VAL A 154 -9.10 5.33 1.99
CA VAL A 154 -10.44 5.41 2.62
C VAL A 154 -10.49 6.52 3.65
N LEU A 155 -9.52 6.61 4.56
CA LEU A 155 -9.48 7.65 5.59
C LEU A 155 -9.42 9.06 4.98
N VAL A 156 -8.58 9.26 3.96
CA VAL A 156 -8.50 10.56 3.27
C VAL A 156 -9.78 10.86 2.50
N PHE A 157 -10.42 9.84 1.91
CA PHE A 157 -11.70 10.01 1.22
C PHE A 157 -12.81 10.44 2.17
N GLU A 158 -12.89 9.79 3.35
CA GLU A 158 -13.83 10.15 4.42
C GLU A 158 -13.56 11.57 4.95
N GLU A 159 -12.31 11.89 5.27
CA GLU A 159 -11.92 13.22 5.76
C GLU A 159 -12.27 14.34 4.77
N LEU A 160 -12.10 14.08 3.46
CA LEU A 160 -12.38 15.06 2.41
C LEU A 160 -13.79 14.92 1.81
N TYR A 161 -14.66 14.09 2.40
CA TYR A 161 -15.99 13.82 1.87
C TYR A 161 -16.84 15.08 1.63
N PRO A 162 -16.86 16.09 2.53
CA PRO A 162 -17.58 17.35 2.26
C PRO A 162 -17.11 18.06 0.99
N ALA A 163 -15.79 18.13 0.77
CA ALA A 163 -15.22 18.74 -0.43
C ALA A 163 -15.56 17.93 -1.70
N ILE A 164 -15.60 16.59 -1.59
CA ILE A 164 -15.98 15.71 -2.69
C ILE A 164 -17.40 16.00 -3.14
N LEU A 165 -18.36 16.10 -2.21
CA LEU A 165 -19.76 16.39 -2.51
C LEU A 165 -19.90 17.71 -3.27
N VAL A 166 -19.29 18.79 -2.78
CA VAL A 166 -19.31 20.11 -3.43
C VAL A 166 -18.80 20.04 -4.87
N VAL A 167 -17.71 19.31 -5.11
CA VAL A 167 -17.17 19.16 -6.46
C VAL A 167 -18.08 18.36 -7.36
N LEU A 168 -18.64 17.25 -6.87
CA LEU A 168 -19.53 16.41 -7.68
C LEU A 168 -20.82 17.16 -8.05
N ASP A 169 -21.42 17.88 -7.10
CA ASP A 169 -22.62 18.69 -7.33
C ASP A 169 -22.35 19.79 -8.37
N TYR A 170 -21.22 20.50 -8.26
CA TYR A 170 -20.79 21.50 -9.24
C TYR A 170 -20.71 20.93 -10.67
N PHE A 171 -20.19 19.71 -10.84
CA PHE A 171 -20.09 19.09 -12.16
C PHE A 171 -21.42 18.55 -12.67
N VAL A 172 -22.32 18.12 -11.78
CA VAL A 172 -23.70 17.74 -12.17
C VAL A 172 -24.45 18.97 -12.69
N GLU A 173 -24.38 20.10 -11.98
CA GLU A 173 -25.03 21.35 -12.40
C GLU A 173 -24.51 21.85 -13.76
N ILE A 174 -23.19 21.80 -13.97
CA ILE A 174 -22.60 22.18 -15.26
C ILE A 174 -23.05 21.26 -16.38
N ASP A 175 -23.11 19.95 -16.16
CA ASP A 175 -23.54 19.00 -17.18
C ASP A 175 -25.02 19.23 -17.56
N HIS A 176 -25.87 19.46 -16.57
CA HIS A 176 -27.27 19.82 -16.78
C HIS A 176 -27.41 21.10 -17.60
N TYR A 177 -26.65 22.14 -17.25
CA TYR A 177 -26.63 23.40 -17.98
C TYR A 177 -26.15 23.22 -19.41
N ASN A 178 -25.03 22.52 -19.64
CA ASN A 178 -24.51 22.25 -20.98
C ASN A 178 -25.51 21.47 -21.83
N LYS A 179 -26.19 20.48 -21.25
CA LYS A 179 -27.22 19.70 -21.94
C LYS A 179 -28.43 20.55 -22.31
N PHE A 180 -28.87 21.45 -21.42
CA PHE A 180 -29.93 22.41 -21.71
C PHE A 180 -29.54 23.38 -22.84
N TYR A 181 -28.32 23.91 -22.82
CA TYR A 181 -27.80 24.78 -23.88
C TYR A 181 -27.71 24.08 -25.25
N LEU A 182 -27.27 22.82 -25.27
CA LEU A 182 -27.28 22.03 -26.49
C LEU A 182 -28.70 21.84 -27.03
N LEU A 183 -29.67 21.51 -26.17
CA LEU A 183 -31.07 21.37 -26.55
C LEU A 183 -31.68 22.68 -27.08
N LEU A 184 -31.38 23.82 -26.45
CA LEU A 184 -31.80 25.14 -26.94
C LEU A 184 -31.20 25.45 -28.32
N ASN A 185 -29.91 25.19 -28.52
CA ASN A 185 -29.27 25.42 -29.82
C ASN A 185 -29.84 24.51 -30.92
N PHE A 186 -30.23 23.27 -30.59
CA PHE A 186 -30.95 22.40 -31.53
C PHE A 186 -32.39 22.87 -31.79
N ALA A 187 -33.06 23.47 -30.81
CA ALA A 187 -34.42 24.00 -30.97
C ALA A 187 -34.48 25.31 -31.78
N VAL A 188 -33.41 26.12 -31.73
CA VAL A 188 -33.31 27.39 -32.48
C VAL A 188 -32.87 27.18 -33.95
N GLN A 189 -32.37 25.99 -34.30
CA GLN A 189 -31.96 25.62 -35.67
C GLN A 189 -33.05 24.89 -36.49
N LYS A 190 -34.30 24.88 -36.03
CA LYS A 190 -35.48 24.43 -36.78
C LYS A 190 -36.48 25.56 -36.93
#